data_AF-A0A803SKR3-F1
#
_entry.id   AF-A0A803SKR3-F1
#
_cell.length_a   1.000
_cell.length_b   1.000
_cell.length_c   1.000
_cell.angle_alpha   90.00
_cell.angle_beta   90.00
_cell.angle_gamma   90.00
#
_symmetry.space_group_name_H-M   'P 1'
#
loop_
_entity.id
_entity.type
_entity.pdbx_description
1 polymer ?
#
loop_
_entity_poly.entity_id
_entity_poly.type
_entity_poly.pdbx_seq_one_letter_code
_entity_poly.pdbx_strand_id
1 'polypeptide(L)'
;MAGTKSGGDKLGRGDYDAEIDKAAAFLEGFFSSSSLPSDQAAKRFPYREQLTLLAHREACTLRVDLDEVSEEDPVLAEAACENAPRYQRLFADAAARLLPAFKQREIVHKDALDVYLEHRLLLEGRRGGGGGAGERGAPQARPPQNNFPPELMRRL
;
A
#
# COMPACT_ATOMS: atom_id res chain seq x y z
N MET A 1 -22.23 -43.12 4.51
CA MET A 1 -21.73 -42.26 3.42
C MET A 1 -21.63 -40.84 3.95
N ALA A 2 -20.42 -40.40 4.28
CA ALA A 2 -20.16 -39.10 4.87
C ALA A 2 -20.14 -38.04 3.77
N GLY A 3 -21.11 -37.13 3.79
CA GLY A 3 -21.12 -35.93 2.95
C GLY A 3 -20.12 -34.92 3.50
N THR A 4 -19.00 -34.75 2.81
CA THR A 4 -18.01 -33.69 3.08
C THR A 4 -18.65 -32.34 2.78
N LYS A 5 -18.92 -31.56 3.84
CA LYS A 5 -19.28 -30.14 3.72
C LYS A 5 -18.06 -29.39 3.20
N SER A 6 -18.13 -28.95 1.95
CA SER A 6 -17.25 -27.92 1.38
C SER A 6 -17.54 -26.60 2.09
N GLY A 7 -16.79 -26.32 3.16
CA GLY A 7 -16.76 -25.01 3.80
C GLY A 7 -15.94 -24.05 2.93
N GLY A 8 -16.59 -23.46 1.93
CA GLY A 8 -16.03 -22.29 1.25
C GLY A 8 -16.06 -21.12 2.21
N ASP A 9 -14.92 -20.87 2.85
CA ASP A 9 -14.74 -19.84 3.87
C ASP A 9 -14.87 -18.47 3.21
N LYS A 10 -15.98 -17.80 3.51
CA LYS A 10 -16.21 -16.41 3.11
C LYS A 10 -15.53 -15.53 4.16
N LEU A 11 -14.21 -15.34 4.06
CA LEU A 11 -13.58 -14.26 4.82
C LEU A 11 -14.18 -12.94 4.32
N GLY A 12 -14.89 -12.27 5.22
CA GLY A 12 -15.64 -11.07 4.94
C GLY A 12 -14.68 -9.93 4.63
N ARG A 13 -15.11 -9.01 3.76
CA ARG A 13 -14.37 -7.79 3.41
C ARG A 13 -13.93 -6.96 4.65
N GLY A 14 -14.60 -7.12 5.80
CA GLY A 14 -14.22 -6.50 7.07
C GLY A 14 -13.01 -7.13 7.77
N ASP A 15 -12.74 -8.42 7.56
CA ASP A 15 -11.54 -9.06 8.11
C ASP A 15 -10.29 -8.59 7.36
N TYR A 16 -10.42 -8.30 6.06
CA TYR A 16 -9.33 -7.79 5.24
C TYR A 16 -8.85 -6.40 5.67
N ASP A 17 -9.77 -5.47 5.97
CA ASP A 17 -9.39 -4.13 6.46
C ASP A 17 -8.71 -4.20 7.83
N ALA A 18 -9.15 -5.12 8.70
CA ALA A 18 -8.51 -5.35 9.99
C ALA A 18 -7.12 -5.99 9.85
N GLU A 19 -6.94 -6.92 8.90
CA GLU A 19 -5.63 -7.48 8.57
C GLU A 19 -4.70 -6.40 7.99
N ILE A 20 -5.20 -5.47 7.17
CA ILE A 20 -4.43 -4.31 6.69
C ILE A 20 -3.98 -3.43 7.85
N ASP A 21 -4.86 -3.13 8.81
CA ASP A 21 -4.52 -2.32 9.98
C ASP A 21 -3.43 -2.99 10.83
N LYS A 22 -3.48 -4.32 10.99
CA LYS A 22 -2.43 -5.09 11.67
C LYS A 22 -1.09 -5.02 10.93
N ALA A 23 -1.10 -5.22 9.62
CA ALA A 23 0.12 -5.11 8.80
C ALA A 23 0.69 -3.69 8.83
N ALA A 24 -0.15 -2.66 8.86
CA ALA A 24 0.29 -1.28 9.00
C ALA A 24 0.92 -1.02 10.38
N ALA A 25 0.31 -1.54 11.45
CA ALA A 25 0.87 -1.45 12.80
C ALA A 25 2.23 -2.16 12.90
N PHE A 26 2.41 -3.31 12.24
CA PHE A 26 3.70 -4.01 12.16
C PHE A 26 4.76 -3.13 11.47
N LEU A 27 4.47 -2.60 10.28
CA LEU A 27 5.41 -1.77 9.52
C LEU A 27 5.85 -0.50 10.28
N GLU A 28 4.98 0.05 11.12
CA GLU A 28 5.30 1.21 11.95
C GLU A 28 5.98 0.83 13.27
N GLY A 29 5.58 -0.27 13.90
CA GLY A 29 5.99 -0.66 15.25
C GLY A 29 7.30 -1.43 15.32
N PHE A 30 7.65 -2.19 14.28
CA PHE A 30 8.77 -3.11 14.33
C PHE A 30 10.11 -2.37 14.49
N PHE A 31 10.87 -2.77 15.51
CA PHE A 31 12.23 -2.31 15.75
C PHE A 31 13.15 -3.49 15.98
N SER A 32 14.31 -3.49 15.32
CA SER A 32 15.38 -4.42 15.62
C SER A 32 16.28 -3.80 16.68
N SER A 33 16.42 -4.47 17.83
CA SER A 33 17.43 -4.12 18.83
C SER A 33 18.78 -4.67 18.36
N SER A 34 19.59 -3.81 17.75
CA SER A 34 20.96 -4.16 17.41
C SER A 34 21.72 -4.57 18.68
N SER A 35 22.17 -5.82 18.74
CA SER A 35 22.93 -6.42 19.85
C SER A 35 24.40 -5.96 19.92
N LEU A 36 24.67 -4.69 19.61
CA LEU A 36 26.02 -4.14 19.70
C LEU A 36 26.38 -3.86 21.18
N PRO A 37 27.58 -4.24 21.64
CA PRO A 37 28.03 -4.11 23.03
C PRO A 37 28.56 -2.70 23.32
N SER A 38 27.77 -1.68 23.03
CA SER A 38 28.06 -0.29 23.35
C SER A 38 26.81 0.34 23.94
N ASP A 39 26.97 1.10 25.04
CA ASP A 39 25.95 1.63 25.98
C ASP A 39 24.74 2.39 25.40
N GLN A 40 24.55 2.40 24.09
CA GLN A 40 23.32 2.80 23.43
C GLN A 40 22.94 1.72 22.42
N ALA A 41 22.16 0.74 22.86
CA ALA A 41 21.39 -0.10 21.96
C ALA A 41 20.38 0.79 21.21
N ALA A 42 20.81 1.37 20.09
CA ALA A 42 19.96 2.20 19.26
C ALA A 42 18.85 1.33 18.67
N LYS A 43 17.61 1.63 19.01
CA LYS A 43 16.44 1.02 18.38
C LYS A 43 16.45 1.41 16.91
N ARG A 44 16.63 0.43 16.02
CA ARG A 44 16.60 0.66 14.58
C ARG A 44 15.24 0.26 14.03
N PHE A 45 14.66 1.13 13.20
CA PHE A 45 13.35 0.90 12.57
C PHE A 45 13.55 0.66 11.06
N PRO A 46 13.91 -0.56 10.63
CA PRO A 46 14.27 -0.83 9.23
C PRO A 46 13.13 -0.53 8.25
N TYR A 47 11.89 -0.86 8.62
CA TYR A 47 10.72 -0.63 7.78
C TYR A 47 10.38 0.85 7.62
N ARG A 48 10.55 1.67 8.66
CA ARG A 48 10.33 3.12 8.58
C ARG A 48 11.34 3.80 7.66
N GLU A 49 12.61 3.38 7.71
CA GLU A 49 13.65 3.84 6.79
C GLU A 49 13.27 3.50 5.34
N GLN A 50 12.87 2.25 5.06
CA GLN A 50 12.43 1.84 3.73
C GLN A 50 11.17 2.59 3.25
N LEU A 51 10.16 2.78 4.11
CA LEU A 51 8.95 3.54 3.79
C LEU A 51 9.25 5.01 3.48
N THR A 52 10.23 5.60 4.15
CA THR A 52 10.67 6.98 3.87
C THR A 52 11.30 7.07 2.47
N LEU A 53 12.17 6.12 2.11
CA LEU A 53 12.78 6.05 0.77
C LEU A 53 11.72 5.81 -0.33
N LEU A 54 10.73 4.97 -0.06
CA LEU A 54 9.59 4.72 -0.95
C LEU A 54 8.72 5.98 -1.12
N ALA A 55 8.44 6.70 -0.03
CA ALA A 55 7.67 7.93 -0.06
C ALA A 55 8.38 9.05 -0.83
N HIS A 56 9.72 9.08 -0.81
CA HIS A 56 10.53 10.05 -1.56
C HIS A 56 10.81 9.61 -3.00
N ARG A 57 10.32 8.43 -3.41
CA ARG A 57 10.58 7.82 -4.73
C ARG A 57 12.08 7.56 -4.99
N GLU A 58 12.86 7.34 -3.93
CA GLU A 58 14.27 6.93 -4.04
C GLU A 58 14.43 5.42 -4.12
N ALA A 59 13.46 4.67 -3.56
CA ALA A 59 13.35 3.23 -3.68
C ALA A 59 12.01 2.84 -4.33
N CYS A 60 11.98 1.65 -4.94
CA CYS A 60 10.77 1.07 -5.58
C CYS A 60 10.38 -0.29 -4.99
N THR A 61 11.10 -0.77 -3.97
CA THR A 61 10.90 -2.10 -3.40
C THR A 61 10.87 -2.01 -1.88
N LEU A 62 9.83 -2.58 -1.28
CA LEU A 62 9.75 -2.83 0.16
C LEU A 62 10.13 -4.30 0.40
N ARG A 63 11.17 -4.54 1.18
CA ARG A 63 11.56 -5.90 1.58
C ARG A 63 11.07 -6.17 2.99
N VAL A 64 10.27 -7.22 3.14
CA VAL A 64 9.76 -7.73 4.42
C VAL A 64 10.31 -9.14 4.60
N ASP A 65 11.11 -9.33 5.64
CA ASP A 65 11.66 -10.65 5.98
C ASP A 65 10.66 -11.39 6.88
N LEU A 66 10.31 -12.62 6.50
CA LEU A 66 9.26 -13.40 7.19
C LEU A 66 9.67 -13.80 8.61
N ASP A 67 10.97 -13.92 8.87
CA ASP A 67 11.49 -14.19 10.22
C ASP A 67 11.13 -13.04 11.17
N GLU A 68 11.29 -11.79 10.73
CA GLU A 68 10.93 -10.59 11.50
C GLU A 68 9.42 -10.47 11.71
N VAL A 69 8.62 -10.84 10.70
CA VAL A 69 7.16 -10.92 10.83
C VAL A 69 6.77 -11.99 11.86
N SER A 70 7.44 -13.14 11.83
CA SER A 70 7.18 -14.25 12.75
C SER A 70 7.55 -13.94 14.20
N GLU A 71 8.50 -13.05 14.44
CA GLU A 71 8.87 -12.60 15.79
C GLU A 71 7.76 -11.78 16.44
N GLU A 72 7.07 -10.92 15.67
CA GLU A 72 6.01 -10.06 16.17
C GLU A 72 4.62 -10.74 16.11
N ASP A 73 4.29 -11.36 14.97
CA ASP A 73 3.03 -12.05 14.72
C ASP A 73 3.25 -13.38 13.94
N PRO A 74 3.40 -14.51 14.64
CA PRO A 74 3.60 -15.81 13.98
C PRO A 74 2.39 -16.25 13.16
N VAL A 75 1.18 -15.83 13.51
CA VAL A 75 -0.05 -16.17 12.77
C VAL A 75 -0.04 -15.48 11.40
N LEU A 76 0.42 -14.23 11.37
CA LEU A 76 0.58 -13.49 10.12
C LEU A 76 1.65 -14.12 9.22
N ALA A 77 2.77 -14.56 9.80
CA ALA A 77 3.86 -15.21 9.07
C ALA A 77 3.44 -16.58 8.48
N GLU A 78 2.74 -17.41 9.25
CA GLU A 78 2.21 -18.69 8.77
C GLU A 78 1.22 -18.47 7.63
N ALA A 79 0.29 -17.52 7.78
CA ALA A 79 -0.69 -17.26 6.76
C ALA A 79 -0.06 -16.66 5.48
N ALA A 80 1.02 -15.87 5.61
CA ALA A 80 1.83 -15.40 4.48
C ALA A 80 2.50 -16.57 3.72
N CYS A 81 2.94 -17.61 4.43
CA CYS A 81 3.47 -18.82 3.82
C CYS A 81 2.38 -19.62 3.09
N GLU A 82 1.17 -19.69 3.65
CA GLU A 82 0.03 -20.39 3.03
C GLU A 82 -0.52 -19.68 1.78
N ASN A 83 -0.53 -18.34 1.76
CA ASN A 83 -1.09 -17.55 0.67
C ASN A 83 -0.30 -16.27 0.35
N ALA A 84 0.92 -16.45 -0.13
CA ALA A 84 1.83 -15.34 -0.46
C ALA A 84 1.22 -14.26 -1.39
N PRO A 85 0.45 -14.57 -2.46
CA PRO A 85 -0.10 -13.54 -3.34
C PRO A 85 -1.12 -12.61 -2.65
N ARG A 86 -1.93 -13.15 -1.72
CA ARG A 86 -2.87 -12.34 -0.94
C ARG A 86 -2.12 -11.43 0.02
N TYR A 87 -1.14 -11.96 0.74
CA TYR A 87 -0.36 -11.19 1.70
C TYR A 87 0.50 -10.12 1.04
N GLN A 88 1.04 -10.39 -0.15
CA GLN A 88 1.72 -9.36 -0.94
C GLN A 88 0.80 -8.17 -1.23
N ARG A 89 -0.44 -8.43 -1.65
CA ARG A 89 -1.44 -7.36 -1.86
C ARG A 89 -1.82 -6.66 -0.56
N LEU A 90 -1.92 -7.41 0.53
CA LEU A 90 -2.26 -6.86 1.84
C LEU A 90 -1.17 -5.90 2.36
N PHE A 91 0.09 -6.32 2.34
CA PHE A 91 1.22 -5.46 2.71
C PHE A 91 1.35 -4.26 1.77
N ALA A 92 1.03 -4.43 0.49
CA ALA A 92 0.97 -3.33 -0.45
C ALA A 92 -0.13 -2.30 -0.11
N ASP A 93 -1.28 -2.76 0.41
CA ASP A 93 -2.39 -1.88 0.82
C ASP A 93 -2.02 -1.11 2.08
N ALA A 94 -1.45 -1.83 3.06
CA ALA A 94 -0.93 -1.26 4.30
C ALA A 94 0.15 -0.20 4.03
N ALA A 95 1.13 -0.51 3.18
CA ALA A 95 2.18 0.43 2.81
C ALA A 95 1.59 1.67 2.12
N ALA A 96 0.67 1.50 1.15
CA ALA A 96 0.04 2.62 0.45
C ALA A 96 -0.72 3.57 1.40
N ARG A 97 -1.35 3.03 2.45
CA ARG A 97 -2.02 3.82 3.48
C ARG A 97 -1.03 4.59 4.37
N LEU A 98 0.15 4.04 4.60
CA LEU A 98 1.20 4.66 5.41
C LEU A 98 2.04 5.70 4.66
N LEU A 99 2.27 5.53 3.34
CA LEU A 99 3.12 6.41 2.53
C LEU A 99 2.87 7.93 2.72
N PRO A 100 1.63 8.43 2.83
CA PRO A 100 1.37 9.85 3.07
C PRO A 100 2.02 10.40 4.34
N ALA A 101 2.09 9.59 5.41
CA ALA A 101 2.67 10.00 6.70
C ALA A 101 4.20 10.11 6.66
N PHE A 102 4.86 9.34 5.79
CA PHE A 102 6.32 9.31 5.65
C PHE A 102 6.86 10.30 4.60
N LYS A 103 5.99 11.05 3.94
CA LYS A 103 6.38 12.07 2.95
C LYS A 103 6.89 13.34 3.64
N GLN A 104 8.19 13.38 3.90
CA GLN A 104 8.86 14.49 4.60
C GLN A 104 9.25 15.67 3.68
N ARG A 105 9.40 15.43 2.37
CA ARG A 105 9.76 16.44 1.38
C ARG A 105 8.98 16.26 0.09
N GLU A 106 8.94 17.32 -0.73
CA GLU A 106 8.45 17.20 -2.10
C GLU A 106 9.38 16.32 -2.93
N ILE A 107 8.78 15.52 -3.80
CA ILE A 107 9.49 14.55 -4.63
C ILE A 107 10.24 15.33 -5.72
N VAL A 108 11.57 15.35 -5.61
CA VAL A 108 12.46 16.08 -6.53
C VAL A 108 12.57 15.35 -7.88
N HIS A 109 12.49 14.02 -7.88
CA HIS A 109 12.60 13.18 -9.08
C HIS A 109 11.25 12.56 -9.42
N LYS A 110 10.53 13.16 -10.36
CA LYS A 110 9.29 12.60 -10.90
C LYS A 110 9.61 11.63 -12.03
N ASP A 111 9.21 10.38 -11.89
CA ASP A 111 9.24 9.39 -12.96
C ASP A 111 8.32 9.82 -14.12
N ALA A 112 8.60 9.41 -15.35
CA ALA A 112 7.81 9.73 -16.54
C ALA A 112 6.33 9.31 -16.37
N LEU A 113 6.08 8.19 -15.70
CA LEU A 113 4.73 7.75 -15.34
C LEU A 113 4.06 8.68 -14.31
N ASP A 114 4.80 9.30 -13.39
CA ASP A 114 4.24 10.21 -12.38
C ASP A 114 3.84 11.51 -13.06
N VAL A 115 4.71 12.03 -13.93
CA VAL A 115 4.43 13.19 -14.79
C VAL A 115 3.20 12.94 -15.65
N TYR A 116 3.08 11.74 -16.25
CA TYR A 116 1.91 11.38 -17.06
C TYR A 116 0.61 11.37 -16.23
N LEU A 117 0.65 10.78 -15.03
CA LEU A 117 -0.51 10.74 -14.12
C LEU A 117 -0.92 12.15 -13.67
N GLU A 118 0.04 13.01 -13.31
CA GLU A 118 -0.21 14.40 -12.96
C GLU A 118 -0.85 15.17 -14.12
N HIS A 119 -0.30 15.04 -15.33
CA HIS A 119 -0.84 15.69 -16.53
C HIS A 119 -2.28 15.21 -16.82
N ARG A 120 -2.55 13.92 -16.67
CA ARG A 120 -3.89 13.35 -16.89
C ARG A 120 -4.88 13.87 -15.86
N LEU A 121 -4.50 13.95 -14.59
CA LEU A 121 -5.35 14.48 -13.52
C LEU A 121 -5.66 15.97 -13.72
N LEU A 122 -4.69 16.78 -14.15
CA LEU A 122 -4.88 18.20 -14.47
C LEU A 122 -5.88 18.40 -15.63
N LEU A 123 -5.80 17.57 -16.68
CA LEU A 123 -6.73 17.62 -17.81
C LEU A 123 -8.15 17.15 -17.41
N GLU A 124 -8.26 16.20 -16.49
CA GLU A 124 -9.56 15.76 -15.94
C GLU A 124 -10.18 16.81 -15.01
N GLY A 125 -9.39 17.42 -14.13
CA GLY A 125 -9.82 18.54 -13.28
C GLY A 125 -10.25 19.76 -14.10
N ARG A 126 -9.60 20.03 -15.24
CA ARG A 126 -10.00 21.07 -16.18
C ARG A 126 -11.29 20.73 -16.93
N ARG A 127 -11.55 19.46 -17.22
CA ARG A 127 -12.83 18.99 -17.81
C ARG A 127 -13.98 18.98 -16.80
N GLY A 128 -13.71 18.81 -15.50
CA GLY A 128 -14.72 18.84 -14.44
C GLY A 128 -14.98 20.23 -13.86
N GLY A 129 -13.99 21.13 -13.84
CA GLY A 129 -14.05 22.45 -13.20
C GLY A 129 -14.03 23.65 -14.14
N GLY A 130 -13.91 23.43 -15.46
CA GLY A 130 -13.78 24.49 -16.47
C GLY A 130 -15.03 24.76 -17.31
N GLY A 131 -16.22 24.62 -16.71
CA GLY A 131 -17.52 24.86 -17.37
C GLY A 131 -18.14 26.21 -17.00
N GLY A 132 -17.38 27.31 -17.11
CA GLY A 132 -17.95 28.66 -17.07
C GLY A 132 -18.53 29.02 -18.43
N ALA A 133 -19.86 29.13 -18.49
CA ALA A 133 -20.67 29.81 -19.51
C ALA A 133 -20.47 29.38 -20.98
N GLY A 134 -21.28 28.42 -21.43
CA GLY A 134 -21.56 28.27 -22.85
C GLY A 134 -21.85 26.84 -23.27
N GLU A 135 -23.11 26.59 -23.62
CA GLU A 135 -23.57 25.53 -24.51
C GLU A 135 -23.90 24.16 -23.91
N ARG A 136 -25.11 23.73 -24.29
CA ARG A 136 -25.91 22.63 -23.75
C ARG A 136 -25.40 21.31 -24.31
N GLY A 137 -25.26 20.29 -23.46
CA GLY A 137 -25.16 18.90 -23.91
C GLY A 137 -24.69 17.95 -22.82
N ALA A 138 -25.64 17.40 -22.07
CA ALA A 138 -25.62 16.19 -21.22
C ALA A 138 -24.30 15.69 -20.60
N PRO A 139 -24.29 15.31 -19.30
CA PRO A 139 -23.12 14.71 -18.66
C PRO A 139 -22.86 13.34 -19.30
N GLN A 140 -21.88 13.24 -20.20
CA GLN A 140 -21.31 11.94 -20.54
C GLN A 140 -20.49 11.49 -19.33
N ALA A 141 -21.18 10.86 -18.37
CA ALA A 141 -20.58 9.95 -17.43
C ALA A 141 -19.74 8.96 -18.27
N ARG A 142 -18.42 9.04 -18.11
CA ARG A 142 -17.48 8.20 -18.84
C ARG A 142 -17.82 6.73 -18.56
N PRO A 143 -17.64 5.82 -19.53
CA PRO A 143 -17.98 4.41 -19.35
C PRO A 143 -17.22 3.82 -18.13
N PRO A 144 -17.86 2.95 -17.34
CA PRO A 144 -17.27 2.36 -16.13
C PRO A 144 -16.02 1.52 -16.40
N GLN A 145 -15.75 1.16 -17.67
CA GLN A 145 -14.48 0.55 -18.10
C GLN A 145 -13.27 1.48 -18.00
N ASN A 146 -13.45 2.79 -17.88
CA ASN A 146 -12.35 3.77 -17.74
C ASN A 146 -12.16 4.24 -16.28
N ASN A 147 -12.72 3.49 -15.32
CA ASN A 147 -12.42 3.69 -13.91
C ASN A 147 -11.00 3.18 -13.66
N PHE A 148 -10.10 4.02 -13.13
CA PHE A 148 -8.71 3.64 -12.92
C PHE A 148 -8.65 2.40 -12.02
N PRO A 149 -8.12 1.25 -12.50
CA PRO A 149 -7.87 0.14 -11.60
C PRO A 149 -6.91 0.60 -10.51
N PRO A 150 -7.16 0.26 -9.23
CA PRO A 150 -6.33 0.69 -8.11
C PRO A 150 -4.89 0.18 -8.23
N GLU A 151 -4.67 -0.86 -9.05
CA GLU A 151 -3.36 -1.38 -9.42
C GLU A 151 -2.50 -0.34 -10.18
N LEU A 152 -3.08 0.55 -10.99
CA LEU A 152 -2.32 1.62 -11.66
C LEU A 152 -1.88 2.73 -10.71
N MET A 153 -2.58 2.90 -9.58
CA MET A 153 -2.18 3.83 -8.52
C MET A 153 -1.24 3.19 -7.50
N ARG A 154 -1.08 1.86 -7.54
CA ARG A 154 -0.18 1.09 -6.68
C ARG A 154 1.05 0.70 -7.49
N ARG A 155 2.09 1.51 -7.36
CA ARG A 155 3.44 1.18 -7.87
C ARG A 155 4.13 0.22 -6.91
N LEU A 156 3.62 -1.00 -6.79
CA LEU A 156 4.24 -2.09 -6.03
C LEU A 156 4.28 -3.35 -6.89
#